data_AF-A0A6I6GM02-F1
#
_entry.id   AF-A0A6I6GM02-F1
#
_cell.length_a   1.000
_cell.length_b   1.000
_cell.length_c   1.000
_cell.angle_alpha   90.00
_cell.angle_beta   90.00
_cell.angle_gamma   90.00
#
_symmetry.space_group_name_H-M   'P 1'
#
loop_
_entity.id
_entity.type
_entity.pdbx_description
1 polymer ?
#
loop_
_entity_poly.entity_id
_entity_poly.type
_entity_poly.pdbx_seq_one_letter_code
_entity_poly.pdbx_strand_id
1 'polypeptide(L)'
;MYKEEQILGNDFVVDVILHFMPAAFPVKELQQTLNYEQVFAIVQQHMNIPTPLLETVVGNIVAQIQQQFPQVKAGMVSIAKMKPPVKGWEGNVVVSFNW
;
A
#
# COMPACT_ATOMS: atom_id res chain seq x y z
N MET A 1 10.14 15.70 -6.44
CA MET A 1 9.16 15.25 -7.45
C MET A 1 9.39 16.04 -8.72
N TYR A 2 9.60 15.38 -9.86
CA TYR A 2 9.82 16.09 -11.13
C TYR A 2 8.49 16.65 -11.65
N LYS A 3 8.48 17.87 -12.19
CA LYS A 3 7.23 18.52 -12.67
C LYS A 3 6.52 17.71 -13.76
N GLU A 4 7.28 16.95 -14.54
CA GLU A 4 6.77 16.08 -15.61
C GLU A 4 6.03 14.85 -15.07
N GLU A 5 6.39 14.34 -13.88
CA GLU A 5 5.74 13.18 -13.25
C GLU A 5 4.34 13.49 -12.74
N GLN A 6 4.05 14.74 -12.40
CA GLN A 6 2.70 15.16 -11.98
C GLN A 6 1.71 15.12 -13.14
N ILE A 7 2.20 15.19 -14.39
CA ILE A 7 1.38 15.38 -15.59
C ILE A 7 1.19 14.06 -16.35
N LEU A 8 2.23 13.23 -16.45
CA LEU A 8 2.20 12.00 -17.26
C LEU A 8 1.66 10.78 -16.50
N GLY A 9 1.62 10.82 -15.16
CA GLY A 9 1.33 9.66 -14.33
C GLY A 9 2.45 8.62 -14.40
N ASN A 10 2.64 7.87 -13.32
CA ASN A 10 3.53 6.72 -13.31
C ASN A 10 2.68 5.47 -13.01
N ASP A 11 3.00 4.37 -13.69
CA ASP A 11 2.42 3.07 -13.36
C ASP A 11 3.03 2.59 -12.04
N PHE A 12 2.18 2.41 -11.03
CA PHE A 12 2.55 1.86 -9.74
C PHE A 12 1.86 0.53 -9.51
N VAL A 13 2.57 -0.41 -8.88
CA VAL A 13 1.99 -1.64 -8.33
C VAL A 13 2.10 -1.57 -6.82
N VAL A 14 1.01 -1.89 -6.12
CA VAL A 14 0.96 -1.88 -4.65
C VAL A 14 0.63 -3.27 -4.17
N ASP A 15 1.50 -3.86 -3.35
CA ASP A 15 1.21 -5.13 -2.67
C ASP A 15 0.94 -4.87 -1.19
N VAL A 16 -0.08 -5.53 -0.65
CA VAL A 16 -0.44 -5.46 0.76
C VAL A 16 -0.59 -6.88 1.30
N ILE A 17 0.23 -7.21 2.29
CA ILE A 17 0.20 -8.49 3.01
C ILE A 17 -0.15 -8.18 4.47
N LEU A 18 -1.24 -8.73 4.98
CA LEU A 18 -1.68 -8.52 6.35
C LEU A 18 -1.78 -9.84 7.10
N HIS A 19 -1.14 -9.94 8.24
CA HIS A 19 -1.24 -11.09 9.13
C HIS A 19 -2.23 -10.77 10.25
N PHE A 20 -3.33 -11.52 10.29
CA PHE A 20 -4.39 -11.37 11.28
C PHE A 20 -4.99 -12.72 11.66
N MET A 21 -5.58 -12.80 12.85
CA MET A 21 -6.42 -13.92 13.24
C MET A 21 -7.89 -13.55 13.01
N PRO A 22 -8.68 -14.40 12.33
CA PRO A 22 -10.10 -14.16 12.21
C PRO A 22 -10.78 -14.27 13.59
N ALA A 23 -11.88 -13.54 13.78
CA ALA A 23 -12.62 -13.54 15.04
C ALA A 23 -13.34 -14.88 15.31
N ALA A 24 -13.57 -15.67 14.25
CA ALA A 24 -14.13 -17.01 14.34
C ALA A 24 -13.53 -17.90 13.25
N PHE A 25 -13.47 -19.21 13.52
CA PHE A 25 -13.05 -20.21 12.55
C PHE A 25 -14.02 -21.42 12.57
N PRO A 26 -14.51 -21.89 11.42
CA PRO A 26 -14.30 -21.34 10.07
C PRO A 26 -14.97 -19.98 9.90
N VAL A 27 -14.40 -19.13 9.04
CA VAL A 27 -15.01 -17.84 8.65
C VAL A 27 -16.24 -18.13 7.81
N LYS A 28 -17.39 -17.60 8.23
CA LYS A 28 -18.68 -17.71 7.54
C LYS A 28 -19.23 -16.36 7.09
N GLU A 29 -18.77 -15.28 7.72
CA GLU A 29 -19.27 -13.92 7.49
C GLU A 29 -18.11 -12.94 7.38
N LEU A 30 -18.30 -11.86 6.61
CA LEU A 30 -17.27 -10.82 6.42
C LEU A 30 -16.86 -10.16 7.73
N GLN A 31 -17.77 -10.03 8.70
CA GLN A 31 -17.51 -9.45 10.01
C GLN A 31 -16.54 -10.30 10.86
N GLN A 32 -16.33 -11.57 10.50
CA GLN A 32 -15.43 -12.48 11.21
C GLN A 32 -13.99 -12.41 10.68
N THR A 33 -13.74 -11.64 9.62
CA THR A 33 -12.44 -11.52 8.95
C THR A 33 -12.12 -10.06 8.64
N LEU A 34 -10.96 -9.83 8.04
CA LEU A 34 -10.59 -8.52 7.52
C LEU A 34 -11.27 -8.28 6.16
N ASN A 35 -11.93 -7.14 6.01
CA ASN A 35 -12.52 -6.73 4.74
C ASN A 35 -11.45 -6.07 3.85
N TYR A 36 -11.05 -6.76 2.77
CA TYR A 36 -10.05 -6.27 1.83
C TYR A 36 -10.52 -5.04 1.03
N GLU A 37 -11.82 -4.81 0.85
CA GLU A 37 -12.33 -3.62 0.15
C GLU A 37 -11.99 -2.35 0.93
N GLN A 38 -12.01 -2.43 2.27
CA GLN A 38 -11.60 -1.32 3.12
C GLN A 38 -10.09 -1.07 3.03
N VAL A 39 -9.27 -2.13 2.92
CA VAL A 39 -7.82 -1.99 2.69
C VAL A 39 -7.55 -1.35 1.33
N PHE A 40 -8.25 -1.79 0.29
CA PHE A 40 -8.17 -1.17 -1.04
C PHE A 40 -8.54 0.31 -0.99
N ALA A 41 -9.62 0.68 -0.29
CA ALA A 41 -10.02 2.07 -0.14
C ALA A 41 -8.94 2.93 0.54
N ILE A 42 -8.27 2.40 1.59
CA ILE A 42 -7.13 3.08 2.23
C ILE A 42 -6.01 3.29 1.22
N VAL A 43 -5.61 2.25 0.49
CA VAL A 43 -4.54 2.33 -0.52
C VAL A 43 -4.90 3.36 -1.59
N GLN A 44 -6.10 3.29 -2.15
CA GLN A 44 -6.57 4.19 -3.19
C GLN A 44 -6.58 5.65 -2.72
N GLN A 45 -7.03 5.90 -1.48
CA GLN A 45 -7.04 7.25 -0.90
C GLN A 45 -5.62 7.86 -0.87
N HIS A 46 -4.62 7.11 -0.42
CA HIS A 46 -3.24 7.61 -0.34
C HIS A 46 -2.54 7.69 -1.69
N MET A 47 -2.80 6.72 -2.59
CA MET A 47 -2.22 6.73 -3.95
C MET A 47 -2.78 7.85 -4.83
N ASN A 48 -4.00 8.34 -4.56
CA ASN A 48 -4.61 9.44 -5.29
C ASN A 48 -4.08 10.83 -4.87
N ILE A 49 -3.26 10.92 -3.83
CA ILE A 49 -2.68 12.18 -3.35
C ILE A 49 -1.24 12.29 -3.87
N PRO A 50 -0.92 13.27 -4.74
CA PRO A 50 0.45 13.49 -5.19
C PRO A 50 1.38 13.72 -3.99
N THR A 51 2.26 12.74 -3.74
CA THR A 51 3.16 12.74 -2.57
C THR A 51 4.61 12.63 -3.05
N PRO A 52 5.54 13.47 -2.56
CA PRO A 52 6.90 13.53 -3.10
C PRO A 52 7.72 12.25 -3.01
N LEU A 53 7.43 11.40 -2.03
CA LEU A 53 8.21 10.20 -1.67
C LEU A 53 7.28 9.00 -1.51
N LEU A 54 7.69 7.84 -2.04
CA LEU A 54 6.94 6.59 -1.88
C LEU A 54 6.95 6.11 -0.43
N GLU A 55 8.04 6.36 0.28
CA GLU A 55 8.23 6.07 1.70
C GLU A 55 7.12 6.71 2.55
N THR A 56 6.74 7.95 2.23
CA THR A 56 5.65 8.65 2.90
C THR A 56 4.31 8.00 2.60
N VAL A 57 4.06 7.62 1.34
CA VAL A 57 2.81 6.96 0.95
C VAL A 57 2.67 5.61 1.66
N VAL A 58 3.71 4.77 1.61
CA VAL A 58 3.74 3.46 2.29
C VAL A 58 3.52 3.65 3.78
N GLY A 59 4.25 4.56 4.43
CA GLY A 59 4.11 4.82 5.87
C GLY A 59 2.69 5.25 6.26
N ASN A 60 2.05 6.12 5.46
CA ASN A 60 0.69 6.57 5.70
C ASN A 60 -0.34 5.44 5.54
N ILE A 61 -0.19 4.58 4.52
CA ILE A 61 -1.04 3.40 4.33
C ILE A 61 -0.92 2.48 5.55
N VAL A 62 0.31 2.16 5.98
CA VAL A 62 0.56 1.30 7.15
C VAL A 62 -0.05 1.89 8.41
N ALA A 63 0.18 3.19 8.68
CA ALA A 63 -0.36 3.85 9.85
C ALA A 63 -1.90 3.80 9.88
N GLN A 64 -2.56 4.06 8.74
CA GLN A 64 -4.03 3.99 8.66
C GLN A 64 -4.55 2.56 8.79
N ILE A 65 -3.88 1.56 8.20
CA ILE A 65 -4.22 0.15 8.38
C ILE A 65 -4.13 -0.25 9.85
N GLN A 66 -3.04 0.09 10.54
CA GLN A 66 -2.85 -0.23 11.96
C GLN A 66 -3.90 0.45 12.85
N GLN A 67 -4.28 1.68 12.52
CA GLN A 67 -5.32 2.42 13.24
C GLN A 67 -6.72 1.79 13.02
N GLN A 68 -7.06 1.44 11.79
CA GLN A 68 -8.39 0.95 11.43
C GLN A 68 -8.59 -0.55 11.70
N PHE A 69 -7.51 -1.34 11.68
CA PHE A 69 -7.52 -2.78 11.92
C PHE A 69 -6.56 -3.16 13.05
N PRO A 70 -6.91 -2.89 14.32
CA PRO A 70 -6.06 -3.23 15.47
C PRO A 70 -5.71 -4.72 15.58
N GLN A 71 -6.48 -5.61 14.92
CA GLN A 71 -6.21 -7.04 14.85
C GLN A 71 -5.03 -7.42 13.94
N VAL A 72 -4.59 -6.54 13.04
CA VAL A 72 -3.43 -6.76 12.16
C VAL A 72 -2.17 -6.41 12.93
N LYS A 73 -1.44 -7.41 13.41
CA LYS A 73 -0.24 -7.20 14.25
C LYS A 73 1.06 -7.20 13.47
N ALA A 74 1.05 -7.78 12.27
CA ALA A 74 2.19 -7.81 11.37
C ALA A 74 1.72 -7.72 9.93
N GLY A 75 2.58 -7.24 9.04
CA GLY A 75 2.26 -7.11 7.63
C GLY A 75 3.35 -6.41 6.83
N MET A 76 3.04 -6.22 5.56
CA MET A 76 3.90 -5.51 4.62
C MET A 76 3.03 -4.70 3.66
N VAL A 77 3.46 -3.47 3.37
CA VAL A 77 2.98 -2.69 2.25
C VAL A 77 4.19 -2.37 1.38
N SER A 78 4.09 -2.62 0.08
CA SER A 78 5.10 -2.24 -0.90
C SER A 78 4.49 -1.43 -2.03
N ILE A 79 5.27 -0.49 -2.58
CA ILE A 79 4.93 0.24 -3.80
C ILE A 79 6.11 0.10 -4.77
N ALA A 80 5.83 -0.49 -5.93
CA ALA A 80 6.75 -0.58 -7.04
C ALA A 80 6.48 0.53 -8.06
N LYS A 81 7.52 1.27 -8.44
CA LYS A 81 7.51 2.17 -9.59
C LYS A 81 8.02 1.41 -10.79
N MET A 82 7.15 1.19 -11.78
CA MET A 82 7.43 0.30 -12.91
C MET A 82 8.37 0.91 -13.95
N LYS A 83 8.48 2.24 -13.97
CA LYS A 83 9.32 3.00 -14.92
C LYS A 83 9.96 4.19 -14.21
N PRO A 84 10.93 3.97 -13.31
CA PRO A 84 11.59 5.08 -12.63
C PRO A 84 12.46 5.84 -13.65
N PRO A 85 12.51 7.18 -13.58
CA PRO A 85 13.23 8.01 -14.54
C PRO A 85 14.75 8.04 -14.23
N VAL A 86 15.38 6.87 -14.23
CA VAL A 86 16.82 6.71 -14.01
C VAL A 86 17.50 6.50 -15.36
N LYS A 87 18.25 7.51 -15.82
CA LYS A 87 18.89 7.47 -17.14
C LYS A 87 19.86 6.28 -17.24
N GLY A 88 19.68 5.45 -18.26
CA GLY A 88 20.54 4.30 -18.54
C GLY A 88 20.23 3.07 -17.69
N TRP A 89 19.08 3.02 -17.02
CA TRP A 89 18.65 1.88 -16.23
C TRP A 89 17.23 1.46 -16.61
N GLU A 90 17.00 0.15 -16.69
CA GLU A 90 15.69 -0.45 -16.95
C GLU A 90 15.34 -1.41 -15.80
N GLY A 91 14.10 -1.34 -15.32
CA GLY A 91 13.60 -2.19 -14.23
C GLY A 91 12.53 -1.50 -13.40
N ASN A 92 12.21 -2.11 -12.24
CA ASN A 92 11.29 -1.55 -11.26
C ASN A 92 12.03 -1.24 -9.96
N VAL A 93 11.69 -0.13 -9.30
CA VAL A 93 12.19 0.18 -7.95
C VAL A 93 11.03 0.03 -6.97
N VAL A 94 11.28 -0.66 -5.85
CA VAL A 94 10.26 -0.97 -4.85
C VAL A 94 10.65 -0.38 -3.50
N VAL A 95 9.70 0.31 -2.87
CA VAL A 95 9.78 0.71 -1.47
C VAL A 95 8.84 -0.18 -0.68
N SER A 96 9.31 -0.77 0.41
CA SER A 96 8.50 -1.65 1.27
C SER A 96 8.65 -1.28 2.73
N PHE A 97 7.56 -1.32 3.48
CA PHE A 97 7.55 -1.20 4.92
C PHE A 97 6.98 -2.48 5.52
N ASN A 98 7.74 -3.11 6.41
CA ASN A 98 7.35 -4.32 7.13
C ASN A 98 7.15 -3.97 8.59
N TRP A 99 6.11 -4.53 9.21
CA TRP A 99 5.86 -4.43 10.64
C TRP A 99 5.42 -5.77 11.22
#